data_AF-A0A5S9MIV1-F1
#
_entry.id   AF-A0A5S9MIV1-F1
#
_cell.length_a   1.000
_cell.length_b   1.000
_cell.length_c   1.000
_cell.angle_alpha   90.00
_cell.angle_beta   90.00
_cell.angle_gamma   90.00
#
_symmetry.space_group_name_H-M   'P 1'
#
loop_
_entity.id
_entity.type
_entity.pdbx_description
1 polymer ?
#
loop_
_entity_poly.entity_id
_entity_poly.type
_entity_poly.pdbx_seq_one_letter_code
_entity_poly.pdbx_strand_id
1 'polypeptide(L)'
;MYPANADAHSFEPSSKTMVEMAEGDAFIYSGTGAEAFADKTAATLKDQGVKTVKAADGIKLLSTNEEHAHEEGEDHDHEGEDHDHDGHDHGDKDPHAWLDPVYAQQMAKKH
;
A
#
# COMPACT_ATOMS: atom_id res chain seq x y z
N MET A 1 0.91 -8.05 11.93
CA MET A 1 2.38 -8.04 12.08
C MET A 1 2.94 -9.18 11.25
N TYR A 2 3.82 -8.89 10.28
CA TYR A 2 4.47 -9.92 9.48
C TYR A 2 5.53 -10.66 10.31
N PRO A 3 5.79 -11.95 10.03
CA PRO A 3 6.92 -12.66 10.62
C PRO A 3 8.24 -11.92 10.32
N ALA A 4 9.22 -12.02 11.23
CA ALA A 4 10.56 -11.56 10.93
C ALA A 4 11.08 -12.25 9.65
N ASN A 5 11.67 -11.48 8.74
CA ASN A 5 12.14 -11.90 7.41
C ASN A 5 11.04 -12.23 6.38
N ALA A 6 9.76 -11.96 6.67
CA ALA A 6 8.73 -12.02 5.64
C ALA A 6 8.83 -10.80 4.72
N ASP A 7 8.67 -11.04 3.43
CA ASP A 7 8.58 -10.00 2.41
C ASP A 7 7.12 -9.57 2.23
N ALA A 8 6.84 -8.26 2.30
CA ALA A 8 5.47 -7.74 2.27
C ALA A 8 4.79 -7.90 0.91
N HIS A 9 5.56 -7.96 -0.18
CA HIS A 9 5.05 -8.15 -1.54
C HIS A 9 4.52 -9.57 -1.77
N SER A 10 5.13 -10.57 -1.14
CA SER A 10 4.80 -11.99 -1.29
C SER A 10 4.08 -12.59 -0.09
N PHE A 11 3.93 -11.83 1.00
CA PHE A 11 3.26 -12.32 2.19
C PHE A 11 1.76 -12.56 1.94
N GLU A 12 1.30 -13.74 2.33
CA GLU A 12 -0.12 -14.07 2.41
C GLU A 12 -0.51 -14.50 3.84
N PRO A 13 -1.59 -13.94 4.40
CA PRO A 13 -2.05 -14.31 5.73
C PRO A 13 -2.63 -15.73 5.72
N SER A 14 -2.24 -16.53 6.72
CA SER A 14 -2.87 -17.83 6.96
C SER A 14 -4.33 -17.67 7.40
N SER A 15 -5.14 -18.73 7.29
CA SER A 15 -6.51 -18.72 7.82
C SER A 15 -6.56 -18.36 9.31
N LYS A 16 -5.58 -18.81 10.09
CA LYS A 16 -5.47 -18.46 11.51
C LYS A 16 -5.26 -16.96 11.71
N THR A 17 -4.37 -16.36 10.92
CA THR A 17 -4.09 -14.92 10.95
C THR A 17 -5.31 -14.10 10.56
N MET A 18 -6.09 -14.56 9.57
CA MET A 18 -7.33 -13.89 9.17
C MET A 18 -8.37 -13.88 10.30
N VAL A 19 -8.46 -14.97 11.09
CA VAL A 19 -9.33 -15.01 12.28
C VAL A 19 -8.86 -14.02 13.34
N GLU A 20 -7.57 -14.02 13.66
CA GLU A 20 -6.98 -13.08 14.63
C GLU A 20 -7.21 -11.61 14.21
N MET A 21 -7.17 -11.31 12.91
CA MET A 21 -7.49 -9.98 12.37
C MET A 21 -8.97 -9.61 12.53
N ALA A 22 -9.89 -10.57 12.38
CA ALA A 22 -11.33 -10.35 12.52
C ALA A 22 -11.78 -10.15 13.97
N GLU A 23 -11.03 -10.68 14.93
CA GLU A 23 -11.26 -10.49 16.36
C GLU A 23 -10.71 -9.16 16.90
N GLY A 24 -9.88 -8.46 16.12
CA GLY A 24 -9.27 -7.20 16.51
C GLY A 24 -10.19 -5.98 16.35
N ASP A 25 -9.89 -4.91 17.08
CA ASP A 25 -10.64 -3.65 16.97
C ASP A 25 -10.32 -2.87 15.68
N ALA A 26 -9.09 -3.01 15.17
CA ALA A 26 -8.61 -2.30 14.00
C ALA A 26 -7.57 -3.08 13.19
N PHE A 27 -7.60 -2.87 11.88
CA PHE A 27 -6.63 -3.34 10.89
C PHE A 27 -5.93 -2.13 10.27
N ILE A 28 -4.65 -1.96 10.59
CA ILE A 28 -3.80 -0.89 10.06
C ILE A 28 -2.82 -1.50 9.07
N TYR A 29 -2.72 -0.93 7.87
CA TYR A 29 -1.81 -1.37 6.80
C TYR A 29 -1.24 -0.17 6.05
N SER A 30 -0.18 -0.38 5.27
CA SER A 30 0.54 0.73 4.62
C SER A 30 -0.40 1.54 3.70
N GLY A 31 -1.25 0.84 2.94
CA GLY A 31 -2.09 1.44 1.91
C GLY A 31 -1.30 1.97 0.72
N THR A 32 -0.02 1.61 0.58
CA THR A 32 0.85 2.06 -0.52
C THR A 32 0.81 1.14 -1.74
N GLY A 33 0.16 -0.02 -1.62
CA GLY A 33 0.17 -1.07 -2.64
C GLY A 33 1.27 -2.12 -2.43
N ALA A 34 2.10 -2.00 -1.37
CA ALA A 34 3.12 -2.98 -1.02
C ALA A 34 2.53 -4.38 -0.77
N GLU A 35 1.33 -4.45 -0.19
CA GLU A 35 0.76 -5.69 0.34
C GLU A 35 -0.43 -6.15 -0.50
N ALA A 36 -0.21 -7.10 -1.40
CA ALA A 36 -1.22 -7.56 -2.35
C ALA A 36 -2.50 -8.09 -1.68
N PHE A 37 -2.39 -8.64 -0.46
CA PHE A 37 -3.53 -9.16 0.28
C PHE A 37 -4.36 -8.05 0.99
N ALA A 38 -3.76 -6.88 1.24
CA ALA A 38 -4.24 -5.97 2.29
C ALA A 38 -5.59 -5.32 1.97
N ASP A 39 -5.83 -4.88 0.72
CA ASP A 39 -7.10 -4.24 0.37
C ASP A 39 -8.27 -5.24 0.38
N LYS A 40 -8.05 -6.47 -0.09
CA LYS A 40 -9.07 -7.54 -0.04
C LYS A 40 -9.37 -7.93 1.42
N THR A 41 -8.34 -8.04 2.24
CA THR A 41 -8.48 -8.29 3.68
C THR A 41 -9.22 -7.14 4.37
N ALA A 42 -8.86 -5.89 4.09
CA ALA A 42 -9.54 -4.72 4.64
C ALA A 42 -11.03 -4.69 4.27
N ALA A 43 -11.39 -5.00 3.02
CA ALA A 43 -12.78 -5.12 2.60
C ALA A 43 -13.54 -6.19 3.40
N THR A 44 -12.95 -7.37 3.55
CA THR A 44 -13.54 -8.48 4.32
C THR A 44 -13.72 -8.15 5.80
N LEU A 45 -12.72 -7.51 6.42
CA LEU A 45 -12.72 -7.17 7.84
C LEU A 45 -13.69 -6.02 8.17
N LYS A 46 -13.90 -5.10 7.24
CA LYS A 46 -14.89 -4.03 7.37
C LYS A 46 -16.31 -4.60 7.55
N ASP A 47 -16.63 -5.69 6.85
CA ASP A 47 -17.92 -6.38 7.00
C ASP A 47 -18.06 -7.09 8.36
N GLN A 48 -16.93 -7.38 9.04
CA GLN A 48 -16.89 -7.92 10.39
C GLN A 48 -16.88 -6.83 11.48
N GLY A 49 -16.94 -5.56 11.10
CA GLY A 49 -16.96 -4.42 12.04
C GLY A 49 -15.58 -3.96 12.51
N VAL A 50 -14.50 -4.48 11.93
CA VAL A 50 -13.12 -4.06 12.24
C VAL A 50 -12.83 -2.72 11.58
N LYS A 51 -12.26 -1.77 12.32
CA LYS A 51 -11.87 -0.47 11.76
C LYS A 51 -10.66 -0.62 10.85
N THR A 52 -10.73 -0.14 9.61
CA THR A 52 -9.60 -0.21 8.67
C THR A 52 -8.92 1.14 8.52
N VAL A 53 -7.59 1.15 8.56
CA VAL A 53 -6.77 2.37 8.46
C VAL A 53 -5.64 2.15 7.46
N LYS A 54 -5.62 2.99 6.41
CA LYS A 54 -4.55 3.09 5.42
C LYS A 54 -3.55 4.16 5.89
N ALA A 55 -2.34 3.78 6.25
CA ALA A 55 -1.34 4.70 6.80
C ALA A 55 -0.90 5.78 5.79
N ALA A 56 -0.79 5.43 4.51
CA ALA A 56 -0.45 6.34 3.42
C ALA A 56 -1.66 6.98 2.74
N ASP A 57 -2.86 6.88 3.34
CA ASP A 57 -4.03 7.56 2.82
C ASP A 57 -3.75 9.06 2.62
N GLY A 58 -4.11 9.61 1.47
CA GLY A 58 -3.87 11.02 1.15
C GLY A 58 -2.40 11.46 0.97
N ILE A 59 -1.43 10.54 1.04
CA ILE A 59 -0.04 10.83 0.66
C ILE A 59 0.08 10.65 -0.86
N LYS A 60 0.64 11.65 -1.55
CA LYS A 60 0.95 11.53 -2.97
C LYS A 60 2.25 10.73 -3.11
N LEU A 61 2.10 9.43 -3.39
CA LEU A 61 3.24 8.56 -3.68
C LEU A 61 3.92 8.99 -4.99
N LEU A 62 5.25 8.79 -5.04
CA LEU A 62 6.05 9.02 -6.23
C LEU A 62 5.71 7.96 -7.28
N SER A 63 5.84 8.31 -8.57
CA SER A 63 5.77 7.29 -9.59
C SER A 63 7.01 6.39 -9.56
N THR A 64 6.86 5.10 -9.85
CA THR A 64 7.99 4.16 -10.01
C THR A 64 9.00 4.63 -11.06
N ASN A 65 8.57 5.41 -12.06
CA ASN A 65 9.46 6.02 -13.05
C ASN A 65 10.20 7.26 -12.52
N GLU A 66 9.64 7.97 -11.54
CA GLU A 66 10.27 9.17 -10.95
C GLU A 66 11.42 8.81 -9.99
N GLU A 67 11.38 7.64 -9.34
CA GLU A 67 12.46 7.17 -8.47
C GLU A 67 13.74 6.75 -9.23
N HIS A 68 13.60 6.26 -10.46
CA HIS A 68 14.73 5.88 -11.30
C HIS A 68 15.45 7.07 -11.95
N ALA A 69 14.88 8.28 -11.90
CA ALA A 69 15.46 9.49 -12.50
C ALA A 69 16.66 10.08 -11.72
N HIS A 70 17.14 9.39 -10.68
CA HIS A 70 18.36 9.77 -9.97
C HIS A 70 19.66 9.27 -10.62
N GLU A 71 19.58 8.46 -11.69
CA GLU A 71 20.72 8.14 -12.57
C GLU A 71 20.26 8.13 -14.04
N GLU A 72 20.96 8.90 -14.88
CA GLU A 72 20.86 8.95 -16.36
C GLU A 72 19.61 9.64 -16.95
N GLY A 73 19.84 10.70 -17.72
CA GLY A 73 18.77 11.41 -18.45
C GLY A 73 18.28 10.62 -19.67
N GLU A 74 17.03 10.84 -20.08
CA GLU A 74 16.60 11.26 -21.42
C GLU A 74 15.07 11.43 -21.46
N ASP A 75 14.67 12.31 -22.37
CA ASP A 75 13.35 12.76 -22.81
C ASP A 75 12.37 11.62 -23.14
N HIS A 76 11.12 11.67 -22.64
CA HIS A 76 9.96 11.03 -23.30
C HIS A 76 8.62 11.69 -22.90
N ASP A 77 8.09 12.42 -23.88
CA ASP A 77 6.70 12.89 -24.04
C ASP A 77 5.75 11.72 -24.28
N HIS A 78 4.61 11.64 -23.56
CA HIS A 78 3.45 10.85 -23.97
C HIS A 78 2.14 11.44 -23.43
N GLU A 79 1.32 11.92 -24.37
CA GLU A 79 -0.09 12.29 -24.23
C GLU A 79 -0.98 11.06 -23.95
N GLY A 80 -1.96 11.24 -23.04
CA GLY A 80 -3.31 10.67 -23.07
C GLY A 80 -3.51 9.15 -22.93
N GLU A 81 -4.31 8.72 -21.95
CA GLU A 81 -5.62 8.10 -22.22
C GLU A 81 -6.45 7.89 -20.95
N ASP A 82 -7.74 8.09 -21.12
CA ASP A 82 -8.85 7.85 -20.22
C ASP A 82 -9.08 6.33 -20.09
N HIS A 83 -8.98 5.75 -18.89
CA HIS A 83 -9.34 4.35 -18.66
C HIS A 83 -10.09 4.15 -17.34
N ASP A 84 -11.42 4.15 -17.50
CA ASP A 84 -12.43 3.54 -16.66
C ASP A 84 -12.18 2.02 -16.57
N HIS A 85 -11.56 1.50 -15.51
CA HIS A 85 -11.53 0.06 -15.21
C HIS A 85 -11.33 -0.26 -13.71
N ASP A 86 -12.32 -0.96 -13.16
CA ASP A 86 -12.28 -1.77 -11.96
C ASP A 86 -11.19 -2.86 -12.13
N GLY A 87 -9.98 -2.64 -11.60
CA GLY A 87 -8.85 -3.55 -11.80
C GLY A 87 -7.60 -3.17 -11.02
N HIS A 88 -7.15 -4.07 -10.17
CA HIS A 88 -5.92 -4.07 -9.37
C HIS A 88 -4.75 -3.23 -9.93
N ASP A 89 -4.61 -2.01 -9.41
CA ASP A 89 -3.52 -1.07 -9.70
C ASP A 89 -2.24 -1.55 -8.98
N HIS A 90 -1.46 -2.39 -9.68
CA HIS A 90 -0.12 -2.82 -9.28
C HIS A 90 0.88 -2.29 -10.31
N GLY A 91 1.35 -1.04 -10.22
CA GLY A 91 2.51 -0.70 -11.04
C GLY A 91 3.07 0.71 -11.02
N ASP A 92 2.26 1.74 -10.82
CA ASP A 92 2.72 3.07 -11.24
C ASP A 92 3.26 3.93 -10.11
N LYS A 93 3.16 3.47 -8.85
CA LYS A 93 3.55 4.21 -7.65
C LYS A 93 4.53 3.41 -6.80
N ASP A 94 5.57 4.07 -6.32
CA ASP A 94 6.52 3.45 -5.40
C ASP A 94 5.84 3.18 -4.05
N PRO A 95 5.79 1.89 -3.62
CA PRO A 95 5.17 1.54 -2.37
C PRO A 95 6.06 1.84 -1.15
N HIS A 96 7.35 2.18 -1.31
CA HIS A 96 8.35 2.28 -0.24
C HIS A 96 8.41 3.66 0.46
N ALA A 97 7.31 4.41 0.46
CA ALA A 97 7.23 5.75 1.02
C ALA A 97 7.75 5.89 2.46
N TRP A 98 7.74 4.83 3.27
CA TRP A 98 8.28 4.86 4.63
C TRP A 98 9.81 5.04 4.70
N LEU A 99 10.53 4.85 3.59
CA LEU A 99 11.97 5.10 3.50
C LEU A 99 12.30 6.59 3.46
N ASP A 100 11.36 7.44 3.01
CA ASP A 100 11.49 8.89 3.09
C ASP A 100 11.08 9.36 4.51
N PRO A 101 11.98 10.01 5.28
CA PRO A 101 11.67 10.46 6.64
C PRO A 101 10.51 11.47 6.72
N VAL A 102 10.26 12.26 5.68
CA VAL A 102 9.13 13.20 5.60
C VAL A 102 7.82 12.44 5.42
N TYR A 103 7.78 11.46 4.52
CA TYR A 103 6.60 10.62 4.34
C TYR A 103 6.34 9.72 5.56
N ALA A 104 7.38 9.15 6.16
CA ALA A 104 7.26 8.40 7.42
C ALA A 104 6.62 9.24 8.54
N GLN A 105 7.00 10.51 8.68
CA GLN A 105 6.36 11.43 9.63
C GLN A 105 4.90 11.70 9.28
N GLN A 106 4.55 11.82 8.00
CA GLN A 106 3.17 12.03 7.57
C GLN A 106 2.30 10.81 7.88
N MET A 107 2.79 9.61 7.56
CA MET A 107 2.10 8.34 7.89
C MET A 107 1.87 8.20 9.39
N ALA A 108 2.86 8.55 10.22
CA ALA A 108 2.77 8.44 11.68
C ALA A 108 1.83 9.46 12.34
N LYS A 109 1.71 10.68 11.79
CA LYS A 109 0.87 11.75 12.35
C LYS A 109 -0.62 11.54 12.12
N LYS A 110 -1.01 10.67 11.18
CA LYS A 110 -2.36 10.73 10.58
C LYS A 110 -3.49 10.10 11.42
N HIS A 111 -3.23 9.48 12.58
CA HIS A 111 -4.24 8.78 13.38
C HIS A 111 -3.95 8.86 14.88
#